data_AF-A0A1V6K9R0-F1
#
_entry.id   AF-A0A1V6K9R0-F1
#
_cell.length_a   1.000
_cell.length_b   1.000
_cell.length_c   1.000
_cell.angle_alpha   90.00
_cell.angle_beta   90.00
_cell.angle_gamma   90.00
#
_symmetry.space_group_name_H-M   'P 1'
#
loop_
_entity.id
_entity.type
_entity.pdbx_description
1 polymer ?
#
loop_
_entity_poly.entity_id
_entity_poly.type
_entity_poly.pdbx_seq_one_letter_code
_entity_poly.pdbx_strand_id
1 'polypeptide(L)'
;MVKKHRKDSKKRLASKHFNQGSGRASKINASTAYGTCSEQISPFGGLLGLTKVLDLFDFEKHFNEGYHAPSRETQLGDYAMVMGLVMLLFIGFNRIWHFVYLRLEPMLCGIFSVDKLPASSAYWRYLDSLGINQAQSLLRIMSRLREQAWKRCGIQYSYIAIDIDATVENHLWRSGRRTGRP
;
A
#
# COMPACT_ATOMS: atom_id res chain seq x y z
N MET A 1 7.55 -56.26 -39.98
CA MET A 1 7.55 -54.77 -40.05
C MET A 1 7.42 -54.25 -38.62
N VAL A 2 8.53 -53.86 -37.97
CA VAL A 2 8.56 -53.45 -36.55
C VAL A 2 8.63 -51.93 -36.46
N LYS A 3 7.62 -51.29 -35.86
CA LYS A 3 7.59 -49.85 -35.63
C LYS A 3 8.56 -49.49 -34.50
N LYS A 4 9.67 -48.82 -34.82
CA LYS A 4 10.59 -48.23 -33.83
C LYS A 4 9.97 -46.96 -33.25
N HIS A 5 9.68 -46.97 -31.94
CA HIS A 5 9.34 -45.75 -31.20
C HIS A 5 10.61 -44.95 -30.90
N ARG A 6 10.68 -43.70 -31.38
CA ARG A 6 11.69 -42.73 -30.93
C ARG A 6 11.30 -42.24 -29.53
N LYS A 7 12.22 -42.38 -28.57
CA LYS A 7 12.10 -41.75 -27.25
C LYS A 7 12.68 -40.34 -27.33
N ASP A 8 11.83 -39.33 -27.30
CA ASP A 8 12.25 -37.93 -27.11
C ASP A 8 12.58 -37.72 -25.63
N SER A 9 13.87 -37.77 -25.29
CA SER A 9 14.37 -37.40 -23.97
C SER A 9 14.70 -35.91 -23.93
N LYS A 10 13.70 -35.06 -23.64
CA LYS A 10 13.97 -33.66 -23.24
C LYS A 10 14.40 -33.61 -21.78
N LYS A 11 15.52 -32.94 -21.49
CA LYS A 11 15.98 -32.63 -20.12
C LYS A 11 14.91 -31.80 -19.39
N ARG A 12 14.51 -32.21 -18.19
CA ARG A 12 13.64 -31.41 -17.31
C ARG A 12 14.37 -30.12 -16.92
N LEU A 13 13.69 -28.99 -17.08
CA LEU A 13 14.14 -27.69 -16.58
C LEU A 13 14.30 -27.77 -15.06
N ALA A 14 15.41 -27.21 -14.55
CA ALA A 14 15.66 -27.13 -13.13
C ALA A 14 14.56 -26.30 -12.45
N SER A 15 13.88 -26.87 -11.46
CA SER A 15 12.91 -26.15 -10.64
C SER A 15 13.61 -25.08 -9.81
N LYS A 16 13.08 -23.85 -9.79
CA LYS A 16 13.55 -22.74 -8.92
C LYS A 16 13.28 -22.98 -7.41
N HIS A 17 13.10 -24.22 -6.99
CA HIS A 17 12.89 -24.53 -5.58
C HIS A 17 14.22 -24.45 -4.84
N PHE A 18 14.33 -23.42 -4.01
CA PHE A 18 15.42 -23.24 -3.07
C PHE A 18 15.26 -24.29 -1.96
N ASN A 19 15.86 -25.48 -2.17
CA ASN A 19 15.96 -26.54 -1.15
C ASN A 19 17.07 -26.18 -0.14
N GLN A 20 16.97 -25.05 0.54
CA GLN A 20 17.56 -24.96 1.87
C GLN A 20 16.55 -25.55 2.85
N GLY A 21 17.02 -26.33 3.82
CA GLY A 21 16.18 -26.99 4.82
C GLY A 21 15.39 -25.96 5.63
N SER A 22 14.24 -25.56 5.11
CA SER A 22 13.24 -24.84 5.89
C SER A 22 12.77 -25.82 6.96
N GLY A 23 12.81 -25.36 8.22
CA GLY A 23 12.17 -26.09 9.32
C GLY A 23 10.78 -26.50 8.85
N ARG A 24 10.49 -27.81 8.91
CA ARG A 24 9.20 -28.38 8.49
C ARG A 24 8.11 -27.50 9.06
N ALA A 25 7.25 -26.93 8.21
CA ALA A 25 6.11 -26.16 8.68
C ALA A 25 5.36 -26.98 9.73
N SER A 26 5.26 -26.45 10.94
CA SER A 26 4.60 -27.13 12.05
C SER A 26 3.17 -27.43 11.63
N LYS A 27 2.80 -28.72 11.61
CA LYS A 27 1.47 -29.13 11.17
C LYS A 27 0.47 -28.74 12.26
N ILE A 28 -0.22 -27.62 12.06
CA ILE A 28 -1.27 -27.16 12.96
C ILE A 28 -2.45 -28.14 12.83
N ASN A 29 -2.74 -28.87 13.91
CA ASN A 29 -3.87 -29.80 14.04
C ASN A 29 -4.82 -29.34 15.17
N ALA A 30 -5.96 -30.01 15.33
CA ALA A 30 -6.96 -29.67 16.36
C ALA A 30 -6.45 -29.80 17.81
N SER A 31 -5.31 -30.46 18.03
CA SER A 31 -4.66 -30.60 19.33
C SER A 31 -3.46 -29.66 19.51
N THR A 32 -3.24 -28.71 18.60
CA THR A 32 -2.20 -27.69 18.74
C THR A 32 -2.60 -26.79 19.90
N ALA A 33 -1.73 -26.69 20.91
CA ALA A 33 -1.94 -25.79 22.02
C ALA A 33 -2.09 -24.36 21.50
N TYR A 34 -3.24 -23.73 21.80
CA TYR A 34 -3.50 -22.34 21.52
C TYR A 34 -3.43 -21.58 22.84
N GLY A 35 -2.84 -20.39 22.80
CA GLY A 35 -2.75 -19.49 23.95
C GLY A 35 -3.13 -18.08 23.53
N THR A 36 -3.41 -17.22 24.51
CA THR A 36 -3.52 -15.78 24.26
C THR A 36 -2.12 -15.24 24.03
N CYS A 37 -1.88 -14.64 22.86
CA CYS A 37 -0.62 -13.97 22.58
C CYS A 37 -0.47 -12.76 23.52
N SER A 38 0.67 -12.66 24.23
CA SER A 38 1.01 -11.48 25.03
C SER A 38 1.55 -10.33 24.19
N GLU A 39 1.99 -10.64 22.96
CA GLU A 39 2.39 -9.65 21.98
C GLU A 39 1.16 -9.04 21.32
N GLN A 40 1.17 -7.71 21.16
CA GLN A 40 0.18 -7.03 20.33
C GLN A 40 0.43 -7.40 18.87
N ILE A 41 -0.24 -8.45 18.40
CA ILE A 41 -0.29 -8.80 16.99
C ILE A 41 -1.58 -8.19 16.45
N SER A 42 -1.47 -7.35 15.42
CA SER A 42 -2.68 -6.82 14.80
C SER A 42 -3.36 -7.99 14.11
N PRO A 43 -4.69 -8.10 14.20
CA PRO A 43 -5.44 -8.99 13.31
C PRO A 43 -5.13 -8.73 11.83
N PHE A 44 -4.60 -7.55 11.50
CA PHE A 44 -4.21 -7.13 10.16
C PHE A 44 -2.68 -6.95 10.08
N GLY A 45 -1.96 -8.07 9.98
CA GLY A 45 -0.49 -8.17 10.09
C GLY A 45 0.38 -7.40 9.07
N GLY A 46 -0.19 -6.52 8.25
CA GLY A 46 0.55 -5.69 7.29
C GLY A 46 0.67 -4.20 7.68
N LEU A 47 -0.09 -3.72 8.68
CA LEU A 47 -0.16 -2.28 9.00
C LEU A 47 1.18 -1.70 9.40
N LEU A 48 1.94 -2.41 10.24
CA LEU A 48 3.28 -1.97 10.67
C LEU A 48 4.25 -1.89 9.47
N GLY A 49 4.22 -2.87 8.58
CA GLY A 49 4.99 -2.83 7.33
C GLY A 49 4.61 -1.63 6.45
N LEU A 50 3.31 -1.36 6.30
CA LEU A 50 2.83 -0.20 5.55
C LEU A 50 3.32 1.12 6.16
N THR A 51 3.19 1.32 7.48
CA THR A 51 3.68 2.54 8.13
C THR A 51 5.17 2.76 7.92
N LYS A 52 5.99 1.70 8.02
CA LYS A 52 7.44 1.78 7.77
C LYS A 52 7.78 2.10 6.32
N VAL A 53 7.00 1.58 5.37
CA VAL A 53 7.18 1.93 3.95
C VAL A 53 6.82 3.40 3.71
N LEU A 54 5.73 3.89 4.30
CA LEU A 54 5.34 5.30 4.17
C LEU A 54 6.35 6.25 4.82
N ASP A 55 6.91 5.86 5.97
CA ASP A 55 7.98 6.56 6.66
C ASP A 55 9.26 6.60 5.82
N LEU A 56 9.64 5.50 5.17
CA LEU A 56 10.79 5.44 4.26
C LEU A 56 10.70 6.42 3.07
N PHE A 57 9.47 6.75 2.65
CA PHE A 57 9.20 7.71 1.58
C PHE A 57 8.90 9.12 2.09
N ASP A 58 9.10 9.40 3.38
CA ASP A 58 8.80 10.69 4.01
C ASP A 58 7.37 11.17 3.70
N PHE A 59 6.39 10.24 3.67
CA PHE A 59 5.04 10.51 3.15
C PHE A 59 4.36 11.67 3.87
N GLU A 60 4.50 11.74 5.20
CA GLU A 60 3.91 12.81 6.01
C GLU A 60 4.41 14.20 5.56
N LYS A 61 5.70 14.34 5.26
CA LYS A 61 6.28 15.59 4.76
C LYS A 61 5.69 15.96 3.41
N HIS A 62 5.64 15.02 2.46
CA HIS A 62 5.06 15.27 1.14
C HIS A 62 3.57 15.59 1.21
N PHE A 63 2.85 14.99 2.15
CA PHE A 63 1.46 15.28 2.39
C PHE A 63 1.28 16.71 2.89
N ASN A 64 2.02 17.11 3.93
CA ASN A 64 1.94 18.46 4.48
C ASN A 64 2.33 19.56 3.47
N GLU A 65 3.26 19.29 2.56
CA GLU A 65 3.65 20.23 1.50
C GLU A 65 2.69 20.27 0.31
N GLY A 66 2.02 19.15 0.02
CA GLY A 66 1.29 18.94 -1.23
C GLY A 66 -0.23 18.87 -1.09
N TYR A 67 -0.75 18.71 0.13
CA TYR A 67 -2.16 18.52 0.40
C TYR A 67 -2.88 19.84 0.65
N HIS A 68 -3.93 20.10 -0.13
CA HIS A 68 -4.84 21.22 0.13
C HIS A 68 -6.00 20.77 1.01
N ALA A 69 -6.01 21.26 2.26
CA ALA A 69 -7.06 20.96 3.23
C ALA A 69 -8.47 21.30 2.70
N PRO A 70 -9.50 20.49 3.02
CA PRO A 70 -10.89 20.87 2.77
C PRO A 70 -11.32 22.02 3.68
N SER A 71 -12.45 22.66 3.36
CA SER A 71 -13.02 23.76 4.17
C SER A 71 -13.37 23.34 5.61
N ARG A 72 -13.49 22.04 5.85
CA ARG A 72 -13.88 21.48 7.14
C ARG A 72 -12.66 21.27 8.04
N GLU A 73 -12.70 21.85 9.23
CA GLU A 73 -11.68 21.61 10.25
C GLU A 73 -11.78 20.20 10.85
N THR A 74 -10.63 19.55 10.98
CA THR A 74 -10.48 18.20 11.55
C THR A 74 -9.66 18.28 12.84
N GLN A 75 -10.19 17.74 13.95
CA GLN A 75 -9.48 17.75 15.23
C GLN A 75 -8.25 16.83 15.25
N LEU A 76 -8.30 15.74 14.48
CA LEU A 76 -7.21 14.77 14.36
C LEU A 76 -6.19 15.17 13.28
N GLY A 77 -6.51 16.20 12.48
CA GLY A 77 -5.75 16.59 11.30
C GLY A 77 -6.10 15.79 10.05
N ASP A 78 -5.92 16.43 8.90
CA ASP A 78 -6.29 15.87 7.59
C ASP A 78 -5.44 14.67 7.19
N TYR A 79 -4.16 14.68 7.58
CA TYR A 79 -3.25 13.56 7.38
C TYR A 79 -3.79 12.29 8.03
N ALA A 80 -4.16 12.36 9.31
CA ALA A 80 -4.69 11.23 10.05
C ALA A 80 -6.03 10.74 9.48
N MET A 81 -6.88 11.66 8.99
CA MET A 81 -8.14 11.31 8.32
C MET A 81 -7.91 10.55 7.01
N VAL A 82 -7.01 11.04 6.15
CA VAL A 82 -6.65 10.35 4.89
C VAL A 82 -5.95 9.04 5.18
N MET A 83 -5.01 9.02 6.13
CA MET A 83 -4.31 7.81 6.53
C MET A 83 -5.26 6.76 7.09
N GLY A 84 -6.25 7.14 7.90
CA GLY A 84 -7.28 6.21 8.36
C GLY A 84 -8.01 5.54 7.20
N LEU A 85 -8.35 6.29 6.15
CA LEU A 85 -8.99 5.75 4.93
C LEU A 85 -8.06 4.83 4.14
N VAL A 86 -6.78 5.18 4.03
CA VAL A 86 -5.75 4.33 3.38
C VAL A 86 -5.58 3.02 4.16
N MET A 87 -5.51 3.09 5.49
CA MET A 87 -5.41 1.91 6.35
C MET A 87 -6.66 1.03 6.25
N LEU A 88 -7.86 1.62 6.21
CA LEU A 88 -9.11 0.89 5.98
C LEU A 88 -9.05 0.08 4.68
N LEU A 89 -8.62 0.72 3.59
CA LEU A 89 -8.47 0.07 2.29
C LEU A 89 -7.41 -1.02 2.31
N PHE A 90 -6.27 -0.77 2.96
CA PHE A 90 -5.16 -1.72 3.07
C PHE A 90 -5.53 -2.97 3.86
N ILE A 91 -6.34 -2.82 4.91
CA ILE A 91 -6.90 -3.93 5.69
C ILE A 91 -7.84 -4.79 4.83
N GLY A 92 -8.34 -4.26 3.72
CA GLY A 92 -9.26 -4.95 2.80
C GLY A 92 -10.73 -4.60 3.02
N PHE A 93 -11.03 -3.58 3.85
CA PHE A 93 -12.40 -3.11 4.02
C PHE A 93 -12.77 -2.12 2.90
N ASN A 94 -13.76 -2.48 2.09
CA ASN A 94 -14.23 -1.65 0.97
C ASN A 94 -15.26 -0.59 1.36
N ARG A 95 -15.79 -0.61 2.58
CA ARG A 95 -16.84 0.33 3.04
C ARG A 95 -16.43 1.06 4.31
N ILE A 96 -16.70 2.37 4.36
CA ILE A 96 -16.39 3.25 5.50
C ILE A 96 -17.11 2.80 6.78
N TRP A 97 -18.26 2.13 6.67
CA TRP A 97 -18.95 1.60 7.85
C TRP A 97 -18.11 0.59 8.64
N HIS A 98 -17.16 -0.11 8.00
CA HIS A 98 -16.26 -1.04 8.69
C HIS A 98 -15.30 -0.38 9.68
N PHE A 99 -15.21 0.96 9.71
CA PHE A 99 -14.52 1.66 10.81
C PHE A 99 -15.08 1.32 12.19
N VAL A 100 -16.33 0.84 12.30
CA VAL A 100 -16.88 0.34 13.57
C VAL A 100 -16.00 -0.76 14.18
N TYR A 101 -15.44 -1.64 13.35
CA TYR A 101 -14.55 -2.72 13.79
C TYR A 101 -13.13 -2.22 14.08
N LEU A 102 -12.66 -1.22 13.34
CA LEU A 102 -11.32 -0.66 13.50
C LEU A 102 -11.22 0.33 14.67
N ARG A 103 -12.35 0.83 15.15
CA ARG A 103 -12.40 1.99 16.06
C ARG A 103 -11.59 1.81 17.35
N LEU A 104 -11.50 0.59 17.83
CA LEU A 104 -10.83 0.19 19.07
C LEU A 104 -9.63 -0.74 18.78
N GLU A 105 -9.18 -0.80 17.53
CA GLU A 105 -8.04 -1.63 17.17
C GLU A 105 -6.76 -0.97 17.73
N PRO A 106 -5.99 -1.67 18.57
CA PRO A 106 -4.94 -1.07 19.37
C PRO A 106 -3.75 -0.58 18.53
N MET A 107 -3.44 -1.21 17.39
CA MET A 107 -2.34 -0.74 16.54
C MET A 107 -2.66 0.55 15.82
N LEU A 108 -3.84 0.68 15.22
CA LEU A 108 -4.29 1.90 14.58
C LEU A 108 -4.38 3.03 15.61
N CYS A 109 -4.95 2.74 16.79
CA CYS A 109 -4.96 3.68 17.91
C CYS A 109 -3.55 4.13 18.30
N GLY A 110 -2.58 3.19 18.37
CA GLY A 110 -1.18 3.49 18.62
C GLY A 110 -0.51 4.32 17.51
N ILE A 111 -0.76 4.00 16.24
CA ILE A 111 -0.23 4.74 15.08
C ILE A 111 -0.69 6.19 15.10
N PHE A 112 -1.97 6.43 15.40
CA PHE A 112 -2.53 7.77 15.48
C PHE A 112 -2.37 8.44 16.85
N SER A 113 -1.77 7.73 17.83
CA SER A 113 -1.62 8.20 19.22
C SER A 113 -2.94 8.67 19.84
N VAL A 114 -4.03 7.92 19.63
CA VAL A 114 -5.38 8.20 20.16
C VAL A 114 -5.94 7.01 20.91
N ASP A 115 -6.73 7.27 21.96
CA ASP A 115 -7.41 6.21 22.71
C ASP A 115 -8.49 5.48 21.87
N LYS A 116 -9.08 6.21 20.92
CA LYS A 116 -10.16 5.69 20.06
C LYS A 116 -10.21 6.48 18.77
N LEU A 117 -10.36 5.77 17.65
CA LEU A 117 -10.54 6.44 16.36
C LEU A 117 -11.89 7.17 16.26
N PRO A 118 -11.96 8.18 15.37
CA PRO A 118 -13.23 8.83 15.02
C PRO A 118 -14.28 7.81 14.57
N ALA A 119 -15.55 8.15 14.79
CA ALA A 119 -16.65 7.32 14.30
C ALA A 119 -16.65 7.26 12.76
N SER A 120 -17.23 6.20 12.19
CA SER A 120 -17.39 6.05 10.73
C SER A 120 -18.09 7.26 10.09
N SER A 121 -19.03 7.88 10.80
CA SER A 121 -19.70 9.12 10.37
C SER A 121 -18.75 10.32 10.26
N ALA A 122 -17.70 10.40 11.07
CA ALA A 122 -16.70 11.46 10.99
C ALA A 122 -15.87 11.33 9.71
N TYR A 123 -15.45 10.10 9.37
CA TYR A 123 -14.79 9.78 8.10
C TYR A 123 -15.70 10.04 6.91
N TRP A 124 -16.98 9.65 6.99
CA TRP A 124 -17.95 9.93 5.93
C TRP A 124 -18.09 11.43 5.67
N ARG A 125 -18.29 12.23 6.73
CA ARG A 125 -18.38 13.69 6.63
C ARG A 125 -17.08 14.35 6.17
N TYR A 126 -15.93 13.70 6.38
CA TYR A 126 -14.66 14.19 5.85
C TYR A 126 -14.55 13.92 4.35
N LEU A 127 -14.87 12.71 3.91
CA LEU A 127 -14.94 12.35 2.50
C LEU A 127 -15.92 13.22 1.72
N ASP A 128 -17.10 13.48 2.29
CA ASP A 128 -18.11 14.36 1.71
C ASP A 128 -17.62 15.80 1.53
N SER A 129 -16.66 16.24 2.36
CA SER A 129 -16.03 17.55 2.24
C SER A 129 -14.86 17.60 1.25
N LEU A 130 -14.42 16.45 0.70
CA LEU A 130 -13.37 16.41 -0.31
C LEU A 130 -13.93 16.80 -1.67
N GLY A 131 -13.28 17.75 -2.32
CA GLY A 131 -13.61 18.20 -3.66
C GLY A 131 -12.48 17.95 -4.66
N ILE A 132 -12.58 18.65 -5.79
CA ILE A 132 -11.62 18.51 -6.89
C ILE A 132 -10.20 18.95 -6.53
N ASN A 133 -10.06 19.94 -5.65
CA ASN A 133 -8.75 20.43 -5.20
C ASN A 133 -8.00 19.36 -4.38
N GLN A 134 -8.73 18.63 -3.54
CA GLN A 134 -8.22 17.54 -2.73
C GLN A 134 -7.85 16.35 -3.62
N ALA A 135 -8.69 16.02 -4.62
CA ALA A 135 -8.38 15.00 -5.61
C ALA A 135 -7.09 15.33 -6.39
N GLN A 136 -6.92 16.57 -6.86
CA GLN A 136 -5.69 16.99 -7.53
C GLN A 136 -4.47 16.95 -6.60
N SER A 137 -4.65 17.31 -5.33
CA SER A 137 -3.59 17.24 -4.32
C SER A 137 -3.12 15.79 -4.10
N LEU A 138 -4.05 14.85 -3.96
CA LEU A 138 -3.75 13.43 -3.84
C LEU A 138 -3.01 12.90 -5.08
N LEU A 139 -3.44 13.28 -6.29
CA LEU A 139 -2.74 12.89 -7.52
C LEU A 139 -1.29 13.41 -7.58
N ARG A 140 -1.05 14.65 -7.13
CA ARG A 140 0.30 15.23 -7.04
C ARG A 140 1.16 14.46 -6.04
N ILE A 141 0.61 14.15 -4.87
CA ILE A 141 1.30 13.36 -3.85
C ILE A 141 1.63 11.96 -4.38
N MET A 142 0.69 11.29 -5.04
CA MET A 142 0.92 9.99 -5.68
C MET A 142 2.02 10.06 -6.76
N SER A 143 2.05 11.13 -7.56
CA SER A 143 3.12 11.34 -8.54
C SER A 143 4.49 11.47 -7.88
N ARG A 144 4.60 12.30 -6.84
CA ARG A 144 5.85 12.50 -6.08
C ARG A 144 6.34 11.19 -5.44
N LEU A 145 5.43 10.44 -4.83
CA LEU A 145 5.75 9.14 -4.24
C LEU A 145 6.30 8.16 -5.28
N ARG A 146 5.66 8.07 -6.47
CA ARG A 146 6.14 7.20 -7.55
C ARG A 146 7.53 7.63 -8.04
N GLU A 147 7.76 8.92 -8.23
CA GLU A 147 9.08 9.44 -8.61
C GLU A 147 10.15 9.11 -7.58
N GLN A 148 9.84 9.23 -6.28
CA GLN A 148 10.76 8.85 -5.22
C GLN A 148 11.03 7.34 -5.20
N ALA A 149 9.99 6.53 -5.35
CA ALA A 149 10.13 5.08 -5.45
C ALA A 149 11.07 4.68 -6.61
N TRP A 150 10.92 5.28 -7.78
CA TRP A 150 11.82 5.03 -8.92
C TRP A 150 13.26 5.46 -8.64
N LYS A 151 13.46 6.65 -8.08
CA LYS A 151 14.80 7.13 -7.71
C LYS A 151 15.48 6.19 -6.72
N ARG A 152 14.76 5.73 -5.68
CA ARG A 152 15.26 4.81 -4.65
C ARG A 152 15.56 3.43 -5.22
N CYS A 153 14.76 2.93 -6.16
CA CYS A 153 15.00 1.67 -6.84
C CYS A 153 16.05 1.76 -7.97
N GLY A 154 16.62 2.95 -8.22
CA GLY A 154 17.59 3.16 -9.30
C GLY A 154 17.00 3.01 -10.70
N ILE A 155 15.68 3.15 -10.85
CA ILE A 155 14.98 2.90 -12.09
C ILE A 155 14.81 4.20 -12.86
N GLN A 156 15.33 4.24 -14.09
CA GLN A 156 15.13 5.34 -15.02
C GLN A 156 14.30 4.84 -16.21
N TYR A 157 13.01 5.15 -16.21
CA TYR A 157 12.15 4.87 -17.34
C TYR A 157 12.17 6.04 -18.32
N SER A 158 12.38 5.74 -19.61
CA SER A 158 12.17 6.69 -20.71
C SER A 158 10.68 6.81 -21.08
N TYR A 159 9.86 5.84 -20.68
CA TYR A 159 8.42 5.77 -20.96
C TYR A 159 7.67 5.03 -19.85
N ILE A 160 6.50 5.51 -19.47
CA ILE A 160 5.63 4.88 -18.47
C ILE A 160 4.24 4.72 -19.09
N ALA A 161 3.79 3.47 -19.24
CA ALA A 161 2.40 3.18 -19.53
C ALA A 161 1.64 3.14 -18.20
N ILE A 162 0.62 4.00 -18.06
CA ILE A 162 -0.28 3.96 -16.91
C ILE A 162 -1.52 3.21 -17.36
N ASP A 163 -1.67 1.99 -16.86
CA ASP A 163 -2.90 1.22 -17.07
C ASP A 163 -3.90 1.61 -15.98
N ILE A 164 -4.94 2.33 -16.38
CA ILE A 164 -6.11 2.64 -15.56
C ILE A 164 -7.20 1.75 -16.14
N ASP A 165 -7.57 0.69 -15.41
CA ASP A 165 -8.32 -0.54 -15.76
C ASP A 165 -9.64 -0.40 -16.56
N ALA A 166 -9.67 0.44 -17.60
CA ALA A 166 -10.70 0.58 -18.62
C ALA A 166 -10.23 1.37 -19.87
N THR A 167 -9.12 2.11 -19.83
CA THR A 167 -8.58 2.85 -20.98
C THR A 167 -7.07 3.07 -20.85
N VAL A 168 -6.29 2.59 -21.81
CA VAL A 168 -4.83 2.83 -21.87
C VAL A 168 -4.59 4.27 -22.31
N GLU A 169 -4.10 5.12 -21.42
CA GLU A 169 -3.57 6.44 -21.76
C GLU A 169 -2.04 6.42 -21.77
N ASN A 170 -1.49 6.66 -22.96
CA ASN A 170 -0.05 6.74 -23.19
C ASN A 170 0.42 8.18 -22.98
N HIS A 171 0.97 8.50 -21.81
CA HIS A 171 1.50 9.83 -21.50
C HIS A 171 3.04 9.88 -21.65
N LEU A 172 3.53 10.75 -22.53
CA LEU A 172 4.97 10.97 -22.74
C LEU A 172 5.55 11.87 -21.63
N TRP A 173 6.35 11.30 -20.73
CA TRP A 173 7.16 12.08 -19.81
C TRP A 173 8.44 12.57 -20.51
N ARG A 174 8.51 13.87 -20.84
CA ARG A 174 9.74 14.51 -21.33
C ARG A 174 10.41 15.27 -20.19
N SER A 175 11.37 14.65 -19.50
CA SER A 175 12.25 15.39 -18.60
C SER A 175 13.11 16.34 -19.43
N GLY A 176 12.77 17.62 -19.44
CA GLY A 176 13.56 18.65 -20.09
C GLY A 176 14.94 18.77 -19.45
N ARG A 177 15.95 18.10 -20.01
CA ARG A 177 17.33 18.60 -19.92
C ARG A 177 17.41 19.82 -20.82
N ARG A 178 17.22 21.02 -20.27
CA ARG A 178 17.88 22.21 -20.83
C ARG A 178 19.37 22.05 -20.52
N THR A 179 20.07 21.31 -21.36
CA THR A 179 21.53 21.47 -21.46
C THR A 179 21.77 22.86 -22.02
N GLY A 180 22.17 23.78 -21.14
CA GLY A 180 22.87 24.97 -21.58
C GLY A 180 24.10 24.53 -22.38
N ARG A 181 24.29 25.16 -23.53
CA ARG A 181 25.57 25.25 -24.22
C ARG A 181 25.76 26.71 -24.65
N PRO A 182 27.01 27.18 -24.60
CA PRO A 182 27.40 28.59 -24.46
C PRO A 182 27.02 29.46 -25.65
#